data_AF-A0A7H8PIR0-F1
#
_entry.id   AF-A0A7H8PIR0-F1
#
_cell.length_a   1.000
_cell.length_b   1.000
_cell.length_c   1.000
_cell.angle_alpha   90.00
_cell.angle_beta   90.00
_cell.angle_gamma   90.00
#
_symmetry.space_group_name_H-M   'P 1'
#
loop_
_entity.id
_entity.type
_entity.pdbx_description
1 polymer ?
#
loop_
_entity_poly.entity_id
_entity_poly.type
_entity_poly.pdbx_seq_one_letter_code
_entity_poly.pdbx_strand_id
1 'polypeptide(L)'
;MNRLVLLMILLMTSFISISQDLTPKIREIDEFSHYCFTIEQSREIAKLLELGKYNDSLVNSLSLNIKRFELVTRKKDSIISFQSDQLDNYSIQVTNNDRTIMLLEESIKRKEKKIKRSKLHKILLGISLVALGTLVISK
;
A
#
# COMPACT_ATOMS: atom_id res chain seq x y z
N MET A 1 9.58 4.97 79.64
CA MET A 1 9.62 5.44 78.24
C MET A 1 9.16 6.89 78.20
N ASN A 2 10.07 7.80 77.90
CA ASN A 2 9.85 9.24 78.04
C ASN A 2 8.80 9.73 77.04
N ARG A 3 7.86 10.59 77.49
CA ARG A 3 6.79 11.18 76.67
C ARG A 3 7.30 11.82 75.37
N LEU A 4 8.55 12.30 75.37
CA LEU A 4 9.24 12.83 74.19
C LEU A 4 9.49 11.80 73.09
N VAL A 5 9.79 10.55 73.43
CA VAL A 5 10.00 9.48 72.45
C VAL A 5 8.67 9.09 71.78
N LEU A 6 7.58 9.06 72.55
CA LEU A 6 6.25 8.82 72.01
C LEU A 6 5.81 9.95 71.06
N LEU A 7 6.09 11.20 71.43
CA LEU A 7 5.81 12.37 70.59
C LEU A 7 6.62 12.36 69.29
N MET A 8 7.91 11.99 69.36
CA MET A 8 8.76 11.83 68.17
C MET A 8 8.25 10.75 67.23
N ILE A 9 7.82 9.60 67.75
CA ILE A 9 7.26 8.52 66.93
C ILE A 9 5.96 8.97 66.27
N LEU A 10 5.07 9.67 67.00
CA LEU A 10 3.82 10.23 66.46
C LEU A 10 4.06 11.29 65.38
N LEU A 11 5.09 12.13 65.54
CA LEU A 11 5.48 13.09 64.51
C LEU A 11 6.01 12.36 63.27
N MET A 12 6.88 11.36 63.44
CA MET A 12 7.45 10.59 62.31
C MET A 12 6.39 9.80 61.54
N THR A 13 5.38 9.22 62.21
CA THR A 13 4.27 8.53 61.52
C THR A 13 3.35 9.51 60.78
N SER A 14 3.24 10.76 61.25
CA SER A 14 2.48 11.82 60.57
C SER A 14 3.19 12.33 59.30
N PHE A 15 4.53 12.33 59.27
CA PHE A 15 5.30 12.68 58.07
C PHE A 15 5.28 11.57 57.00
N ILE A 16 5.24 10.30 57.41
CA ILE A 16 5.21 9.15 56.48
C ILE A 16 3.85 9.01 55.78
N SER A 17 2.75 9.45 56.42
CA SER A 17 1.38 9.34 55.89
C SER A 17 1.02 10.40 54.84
N ILE A 18 1.82 11.45 54.68
CA ILE A 18 1.61 12.47 53.64
C ILE A 18 1.98 11.94 52.24
N SER A 19 2.80 10.88 52.15
CA SER A 19 3.35 10.39 50.88
C SER A 19 2.57 9.22 50.24
N GLN A 20 1.51 8.71 50.85
CA GLN A 20 0.92 7.42 50.44
C GLN A 20 -0.26 7.48 49.46
N ASP A 21 -0.81 8.67 49.16
CA ASP A 21 -1.97 8.81 48.26
C ASP A 21 -1.73 9.82 47.13
N LEU A 22 -0.65 9.63 46.37
CA LEU A 22 -0.38 10.42 45.14
C LEU A 22 -1.20 9.95 43.93
N THR A 23 -2.41 9.42 44.14
CA THR A 23 -3.31 9.07 43.03
C THR A 23 -4.09 10.32 42.60
N PRO A 24 -4.15 10.64 41.29
CA PRO A 24 -4.91 11.79 40.82
C PRO A 24 -6.40 11.55 41.03
N LYS A 25 -7.12 12.57 41.52
CA LYS A 25 -8.58 12.49 41.67
C LYS A 25 -9.23 12.67 40.30
N ILE A 26 -9.97 11.68 39.84
CA ILE A 26 -10.76 11.78 38.62
C ILE A 26 -12.04 12.53 38.95
N ARG A 27 -12.32 13.62 38.24
CA ARG A 27 -13.62 14.30 38.27
C ARG A 27 -14.21 14.33 36.89
N GLU A 28 -15.50 14.05 36.78
CA GLU A 28 -16.26 14.31 35.57
C GLU A 28 -16.71 15.76 35.58
N ILE A 29 -16.30 16.51 34.57
CA ILE A 29 -16.74 17.88 34.30
C ILE A 29 -17.19 17.88 32.84
N ASP A 30 -18.43 18.28 32.59
CA ASP A 30 -19.02 18.38 31.25
C ASP A 30 -18.88 17.09 30.41
N GLU A 31 -19.24 15.93 30.97
CA GLU A 31 -19.16 14.59 30.36
C GLU A 31 -17.73 14.08 30.05
N PHE A 32 -16.69 14.82 30.41
CA PHE A 32 -15.30 14.39 30.26
C PHE A 32 -14.62 14.11 31.60
N SER A 33 -13.88 13.01 31.67
CA SER A 33 -13.07 12.65 32.83
C SER A 33 -11.78 13.47 32.86
N HIS A 34 -11.66 14.33 33.87
CA HIS A 34 -10.50 15.18 34.09
C HIS A 34 -9.68 14.65 35.27
N TYR A 35 -8.37 14.53 35.07
CA TYR A 35 -7.43 14.21 36.13
C TYR A 35 -7.07 15.50 36.88
N CYS A 36 -7.56 15.63 38.10
CA CYS A 36 -7.23 16.76 38.97
C CYS A 36 -6.01 16.43 39.83
N PHE A 37 -4.96 17.24 39.68
CA PHE A 37 -3.74 17.15 40.48
C PHE A 37 -3.75 18.20 41.60
N THR A 38 -3.17 17.87 42.75
CA THR A 38 -2.85 18.86 43.78
C THR A 38 -1.68 19.72 43.34
N ILE A 39 -1.53 20.92 43.93
CA ILE A 39 -0.43 21.85 43.60
C ILE A 39 0.94 21.19 43.78
N GLU A 40 1.08 20.32 44.78
CA GLU A 40 2.32 19.57 45.04
C GLU A 40 2.60 18.53 43.95
N GLN A 41 1.57 17.78 43.52
CA GLN A 41 1.67 16.85 42.40
C GLN A 41 2.03 17.57 41.09
N SER A 42 1.38 18.69 40.81
CA SER A 42 1.69 19.51 39.62
C SER A 42 3.12 20.05 39.64
N ARG A 43 3.62 20.45 40.82
CA ARG A 43 5.00 20.93 40.98
C ARG A 43 6.02 19.81 40.77
N GLU A 44 5.74 18.60 41.25
CA GLU A 44 6.60 17.45 41.02
C GLU A 44 6.61 17.05 39.54
N ILE A 45 5.44 16.97 38.91
CA ILE A 45 5.32 16.69 37.47
C ILE A 45 6.06 17.75 36.63
N ALA A 46 5.93 19.03 36.98
CA ALA A 46 6.66 20.12 36.30
C ALA A 46 8.17 19.97 36.44
N LYS A 47 8.68 19.63 37.63
CA LYS A 47 10.12 19.33 37.83
C LYS A 47 10.56 18.13 36.99
N LEU A 48 9.76 17.07 36.92
CA LEU A 48 10.08 15.89 36.12
C LEU A 48 10.08 16.18 34.61
N LEU A 49 9.21 17.09 34.15
CA LEU A 49 9.18 17.62 32.79
C LEU A 49 10.40 18.49 32.49
N GLU A 50 10.76 19.41 33.39
CA GLU A 50 11.97 20.26 33.27
C GLU A 50 13.26 19.43 33.26
N LEU A 51 13.31 18.35 34.05
CA LEU A 51 14.41 17.39 34.06
C LEU A 51 14.42 16.46 32.83
N GLY A 52 13.45 16.59 31.92
CA GLY A 52 13.39 15.84 30.68
C GLY A 52 13.13 14.33 30.85
N LYS A 53 12.65 13.88 32.02
CA LYS A 53 12.49 12.45 32.34
C LYS A 53 11.58 11.69 31.36
N TYR A 54 10.67 12.40 30.69
CA TYR A 54 9.76 11.83 29.69
C TYR A 54 10.21 12.06 28.23
N ASN A 55 11.26 12.86 28.01
CA ASN A 55 11.77 13.13 26.67
C ASN A 55 12.34 11.88 26.03
N ASP A 56 13.00 11.01 26.77
CA ASP A 56 13.55 9.76 26.22
C ASP A 56 12.46 8.81 25.73
N SER A 57 11.35 8.73 26.47
CA SER A 57 10.18 7.92 26.06
C SER A 57 9.53 8.50 24.81
N LEU A 58 9.38 9.82 24.75
CA LEU A 58 8.85 10.54 23.58
C LEU A 58 9.76 10.32 22.36
N VAL A 59 11.06 10.54 22.50
CA VAL A 59 12.06 10.36 21.45
C VAL A 59 12.08 8.92 20.95
N ASN A 60 12.00 7.93 21.85
CA ASN A 60 11.95 6.51 21.46
C ASN A 60 10.67 6.20 20.67
N SER A 61 9.52 6.69 21.12
CA SER A 61 8.24 6.52 20.42
C SER A 61 8.27 7.16 19.02
N LEU A 62 8.77 8.39 18.91
CA LEU A 62 8.91 9.07 17.62
C LEU A 62 9.90 8.35 16.70
N SER A 63 11.05 7.89 17.23
CA SER A 63 12.04 7.12 16.47
C SER A 63 11.46 5.81 15.92
N LEU A 64 10.67 5.09 16.72
CA LEU A 64 9.95 3.90 16.28
C LEU A 64 8.96 4.21 15.16
N ASN A 65 8.22 5.31 15.28
CA ASN A 65 7.26 5.73 14.25
C ASN A 65 7.96 6.14 12.95
N ILE A 66 9.08 6.86 13.02
CA ILE A 66 9.90 7.20 11.84
C ILE A 66 10.34 5.92 11.13
N LYS A 67 10.89 4.94 11.85
CA LYS A 67 11.31 3.65 11.28
C LYS A 67 10.15 2.89 10.62
N ARG A 68 8.96 2.93 11.23
CA ARG A 68 7.75 2.33 10.65
C ARG A 68 7.35 3.03 9.35
N PHE A 69 7.36 4.36 9.32
CA PHE A 69 7.04 5.11 8.11
C PHE A 69 8.06 4.87 7.01
N GLU A 70 9.36 4.84 7.32
CA GLU A 70 10.39 4.48 6.33
C GLU A 70 10.15 3.09 5.74
N LEU A 71 9.81 2.10 6.57
CA LEU A 71 9.54 0.74 6.10
C LEU A 71 8.31 0.69 5.18
N VAL A 72 7.26 1.41 5.53
CA VAL A 72 6.05 1.53 4.70
C VAL A 72 6.37 2.21 3.36
N THR A 73 7.15 3.29 3.38
CA THR A 73 7.58 3.98 2.14
C THR A 73 8.40 3.05 1.26
N ARG A 74 9.42 2.36 1.80
CA ARG A 74 10.22 1.40 1.02
C ARG A 74 9.38 0.29 0.41
N LYS A 75 8.40 -0.23 1.15
CA LYS A 75 7.49 -1.26 0.63
C LYS A 75 6.61 -0.70 -0.51
N LYS A 76 6.11 0.52 -0.35
CA LYS A 76 5.34 1.20 -1.39
C LYS A 76 6.17 1.38 -2.66
N ASP A 77 7.41 1.85 -2.54
CA ASP A 77 8.30 2.07 -3.69
C ASP A 77 8.62 0.76 -4.42
N SER A 78 8.84 -0.33 -3.68
CA SER A 78 9.02 -1.66 -4.27
C SER A 78 7.79 -2.14 -5.05
N ILE A 79 6.59 -1.92 -4.52
CA ILE A 79 5.33 -2.26 -5.22
C ILE A 79 5.19 -1.43 -6.49
N ILE A 80 5.48 -0.13 -6.43
CA ILE A 80 5.42 0.75 -7.60
C ILE A 80 6.40 0.29 -8.68
N SER A 81 7.64 -0.03 -8.30
CA SER A 81 8.64 -0.56 -9.24
C SER A 81 8.15 -1.84 -9.91
N PHE A 82 7.65 -2.80 -9.13
CA PHE A 82 7.12 -4.05 -9.66
C PHE A 82 5.93 -3.84 -10.61
N GLN A 83 5.02 -2.93 -10.28
CA GLN A 83 3.88 -2.59 -11.14
C GLN A 83 4.33 -1.88 -12.42
N SER A 84 5.36 -1.03 -12.35
CA SER A 84 5.96 -0.39 -13.52
C SER A 84 6.54 -1.44 -14.47
N ASP A 85 7.30 -2.41 -13.94
CA ASP A 85 7.86 -3.50 -14.74
C ASP A 85 6.75 -4.33 -15.40
N GLN A 86 5.64 -4.57 -14.70
CA GLN A 86 4.48 -5.26 -15.28
C GLN A 86 3.83 -4.47 -16.42
N LEU A 87 3.68 -3.15 -16.26
CA LEU A 87 3.13 -2.29 -17.31
C LEU A 87 4.01 -2.28 -18.55
N ASP A 88 5.34 -2.22 -18.38
CA ASP A 88 6.28 -2.29 -19.50
C ASP A 88 6.17 -3.63 -20.24
N ASN A 89 6.05 -4.74 -19.50
CA ASN A 89 5.81 -6.06 -20.08
C ASN A 89 4.48 -6.13 -20.86
N TYR A 90 3.40 -5.58 -20.32
CA TYR A 90 2.11 -5.52 -21.03
C TYR A 90 2.18 -4.65 -22.28
N SER A 91 2.89 -3.53 -22.23
CA SER A 91 3.13 -2.65 -23.39
C SER A 91 3.85 -3.40 -24.53
N ILE A 92 4.90 -4.16 -24.19
CA ILE A 92 5.61 -5.02 -25.14
C ILE A 92 4.68 -6.11 -25.69
N GLN A 93 3.88 -6.74 -24.84
CA GLN A 93 2.94 -7.78 -25.28
C GLN A 93 1.90 -7.24 -26.27
N VAL A 94 1.33 -6.07 -26.00
CA VAL A 94 0.38 -5.39 -26.91
C VAL A 94 1.07 -5.11 -28.25
N THR A 95 2.27 -4.55 -28.23
CA THR A 95 3.05 -4.26 -29.45
C THR A 95 3.32 -5.53 -30.27
N ASN A 96 3.66 -6.64 -29.61
CA ASN A 96 3.87 -7.93 -30.26
C ASN A 96 2.58 -8.51 -30.85
N ASN A 97 1.46 -8.37 -30.15
CA ASN A 97 0.15 -8.79 -30.63
C ASN A 97 -0.27 -7.99 -31.86
N ASP A 98 -0.10 -6.66 -31.84
CA ASP A 98 -0.41 -5.79 -32.98
C ASP A 98 0.44 -6.17 -34.21
N ARG A 99 1.74 -6.43 -34.00
CA ARG A 99 2.61 -6.93 -35.07
C ARG A 99 2.13 -8.27 -35.62
N THR A 100 1.67 -9.17 -34.76
CA THR A 100 1.15 -10.48 -35.16
C THR A 100 -0.15 -10.33 -35.96
N ILE A 101 -1.06 -9.46 -35.52
CA ILE A 101 -2.31 -9.14 -36.22
C ILE A 101 -2.00 -8.61 -37.62
N MET A 102 -1.09 -7.63 -37.76
CA MET A 102 -0.68 -7.11 -39.06
C MET A 102 -0.14 -8.20 -40.00
N LEU A 103 0.70 -9.09 -39.49
CA LEU A 103 1.24 -10.20 -40.27
C LEU A 103 0.16 -11.19 -40.71
N LEU A 104 -0.80 -11.48 -39.82
CA LEU A 104 -1.93 -12.36 -40.13
C LEU A 104 -2.83 -11.74 -41.19
N GLU A 105 -3.16 -10.44 -41.07
CA GLU A 105 -3.93 -9.70 -42.06
C GLU A 105 -3.25 -9.70 -43.43
N GLU A 106 -1.94 -9.50 -43.47
CA GLU A 106 -1.20 -9.57 -44.72
C GLU A 106 -1.25 -10.99 -45.32
N SER A 107 -1.11 -12.02 -44.48
CA SER A 107 -1.22 -13.42 -44.92
C SER A 107 -2.62 -13.72 -45.48
N ILE A 108 -3.68 -13.20 -44.86
CA ILE A 108 -5.06 -13.35 -45.30
C ILE A 108 -5.24 -12.68 -46.66
N LYS A 109 -4.80 -11.43 -46.80
CA LYS A 109 -4.84 -10.71 -48.10
C LYS A 109 -4.11 -11.48 -49.20
N ARG A 110 -2.94 -12.07 -48.90
CA ARG A 110 -2.19 -12.90 -49.86
C ARG A 110 -2.97 -14.17 -50.22
N LYS A 111 -3.55 -14.87 -49.24
CA LYS A 111 -4.38 -16.08 -49.45
C LYS A 111 -5.63 -15.78 -50.27
N GLU A 112 -6.34 -14.68 -49.97
CA GLU A 112 -7.51 -14.25 -50.75
C GLU A 112 -7.15 -13.97 -52.21
N LYS A 113 -6.03 -13.29 -52.47
CA LYS A 113 -5.53 -13.08 -53.84
C LYS A 113 -5.26 -14.42 -54.54
N LYS A 114 -4.63 -15.39 -53.87
CA LYS A 114 -4.41 -16.74 -54.42
C LYS A 114 -5.73 -17.46 -54.73
N ILE A 115 -6.71 -17.38 -53.82
CA ILE A 115 -8.03 -17.99 -54.01
C ILE A 115 -8.75 -17.35 -55.21
N LYS A 116 -8.76 -16.02 -55.32
CA LYS A 116 -9.36 -15.30 -56.46
C LYS A 116 -8.72 -15.72 -57.79
N ARG A 117 -7.38 -15.79 -57.85
CA ARG A 117 -6.65 -16.28 -59.04
C ARG A 117 -7.00 -17.73 -59.38
N SER A 118 -7.05 -18.62 -58.39
CA SER A 118 -7.43 -20.02 -58.60
C SER A 118 -8.86 -20.17 -59.12
N LYS A 119 -9.82 -19.42 -58.55
CA LYS A 119 -11.21 -19.39 -59.05
C LYS A 119 -11.27 -18.93 -60.50
N LEU A 120 -10.57 -17.85 -60.86
CA LEU A 120 -10.52 -17.35 -62.24
C LEU A 120 -9.92 -18.38 -63.19
N HIS A 121 -8.82 -19.04 -62.80
CA HIS A 121 -8.20 -20.09 -63.61
C HIS A 121 -9.16 -21.28 -63.83
N LYS A 122 -9.89 -21.72 -62.80
CA LYS A 122 -10.90 -22.78 -62.94
C LYS A 122 -12.03 -22.39 -63.89
N ILE A 123 -12.50 -21.14 -63.82
CA ILE A 123 -13.52 -20.62 -64.75
C ILE A 123 -12.98 -20.63 -66.19
N LEU A 124 -11.76 -20.13 -66.41
CA LEU A 124 -11.13 -20.09 -67.72
C LEU A 124 -10.98 -21.49 -68.33
N LEU A 125 -10.51 -22.46 -67.53
CA LEU A 125 -10.41 -23.85 -67.95
C LEU A 125 -11.78 -24.41 -68.32
N GLY A 126 -12.81 -24.16 -67.51
CA GLY A 126 -14.19 -24.56 -67.82
C GLY A 126 -14.68 -24.01 -69.16
N ILE A 127 -14.48 -22.71 -69.42
CA ILE A 127 -14.85 -22.07 -70.70
C ILE A 127 -14.09 -22.70 -71.87
N SER A 128 -12.77 -22.94 -71.72
CA SER A 128 -11.96 -23.56 -72.78
C SER A 128 -12.42 -24.98 -73.12
N LEU A 129 -12.85 -25.75 -72.11
CA LEU A 129 -13.32 -27.12 -72.31
C LEU A 129 -14.65 -27.16 -73.05
N VAL A 130 -15.58 -26.26 -72.69
CA VAL A 130 -16.87 -26.12 -73.38
C VAL A 130 -16.65 -25.70 -74.83
N ALA A 131 -15.80 -24.70 -75.08
CA ALA A 131 -15.48 -24.24 -76.43
C ALA A 131 -14.89 -25.37 -77.30
N LEU A 132 -13.91 -26.12 -76.78
CA LEU A 132 -13.34 -27.28 -77.47
C LEU A 132 -14.39 -28.36 -77.75
N GLY A 133 -15.25 -28.67 -76.77
CA GLY A 133 -16.33 -29.65 -76.94
C GLY A 133 -17.29 -29.25 -78.07
N THR A 134 -17.71 -27.98 -78.12
CA THR A 134 -18.57 -27.49 -79.20
C THR A 134 -17.91 -27.54 -80.57
N LEU A 135 -16.59 -27.28 -80.65
CA LEU A 135 -15.83 -27.30 -81.90
C LEU A 135 -15.63 -28.71 -82.45
N VAL A 136 -15.48 -29.70 -81.57
CA VAL A 136 -15.38 -31.12 -81.95
C VAL A 136 -16.74 -31.68 -82.39
N ILE A 137 -17.84 -31.27 -81.75
CA ILE A 137 -19.20 -31.72 -82.11
C ILE A 137 -19.70 -31.04 -83.39
N SER A 138 -19.29 -29.79 -83.64
CA SER A 138 -19.70 -29.02 -84.82
C SER A 138 -18.90 -29.35 -86.10
N LYS A 139 -17.96 -30.30 -86.04
CA LYS A 139 -17.12 -30.72 -87.16
C LYS A 139 -17.48 -32.14 -87.56
#